data_AF-A0A5N3P3Z7-F1
#
_entry.id   AF-A0A5N3P3Z7-F1
#
_cell.length_a   1.000
_cell.length_b   1.000
_cell.length_c   1.000
_cell.angle_alpha   90.00
_cell.angle_beta   90.00
_cell.angle_gamma   90.00
#
_symmetry.space_group_name_H-M   'P 1'
#
loop_
_entity.id
_entity.type
_entity.pdbx_description
1 polymer ?
#
loop_
_entity_poly.entity_id
_entity_poly.type
_entity_poly.pdbx_seq_one_letter_code
_entity_poly.pdbx_strand_id
1 'polypeptide(L)'
;MLRNIPYVLKKLDWMQAEHIWPNGLRYLWTDAFGVVLYVSLYRELGEERWLTRAEWLVADVERVLGRPRGFRIGEAADRDGQYFHYLAMWLFALARLGDVKPDYRARGIALARDIHRAFVIPGRGVVWKMTEDLSGPYPGYGLGAIDAYDGYVSYRMLDEEALAPEIAQMRILIERDWRSLDIEQDLGLGMMLWLAHFFPDEPWAKEQTRRALRTLDGMWVDPPGYFCRAPWQRATKFAFTNYGVSLGLQSADVWPDRVERLNTYFDGWRSGDEYDREAITWVMACTSHLPGRFSALT
;
A
#
# COMPACT_ATOMS: atom_id res chain seq x y z
N MET A 1 -6.77 12.76 11.50
CA MET A 1 -6.91 12.18 10.14
C MET A 1 -7.96 12.93 9.33
N LEU A 2 -7.73 13.09 8.02
CA LEU A 2 -8.70 13.67 7.10
C LEU A 2 -9.91 12.75 6.91
N ARG A 3 -11.07 13.38 6.71
CA ARG A 3 -12.35 12.72 6.43
C ARG A 3 -13.13 13.57 5.43
N ASN A 4 -12.75 13.52 4.16
CA ASN A 4 -13.41 14.26 3.08
C ASN A 4 -14.19 13.32 2.14
N ILE A 5 -15.31 12.79 2.63
CA ILE A 5 -16.18 11.88 1.88
C ILE A 5 -16.69 12.51 0.57
N PRO A 6 -17.16 13.78 0.53
CA PRO A 6 -17.62 14.40 -0.73
C PRO A 6 -16.55 14.43 -1.81
N TYR A 7 -15.29 14.69 -1.46
CA TYR A 7 -14.17 14.62 -2.41
C TYR A 7 -14.02 13.21 -2.98
N VAL A 8 -13.98 12.21 -2.09
CA VAL A 8 -13.80 10.80 -2.47
C VAL A 8 -14.90 10.35 -3.43
N LEU A 9 -16.17 10.60 -3.09
CA LEU A 9 -17.30 10.22 -3.93
C LEU A 9 -17.22 10.88 -5.31
N LYS A 10 -16.95 12.20 -5.36
CA LYS A 10 -16.79 12.93 -6.61
C LYS A 10 -15.63 12.41 -7.46
N LYS A 11 -14.52 12.00 -6.84
CA LYS A 11 -13.38 11.43 -7.56
C LYS A 11 -13.65 10.02 -8.06
N LEU A 12 -14.33 9.18 -7.29
CA LEU A 12 -14.76 7.85 -7.72
C LEU A 12 -15.70 7.93 -8.94
N ASP A 13 -16.70 8.81 -8.90
CA ASP A 13 -17.63 9.01 -10.02
C ASP A 13 -16.91 9.51 -11.27
N TRP A 14 -15.98 10.45 -11.11
CA TRP A 14 -15.15 10.94 -12.22
C TRP A 14 -14.26 9.84 -12.81
N MET A 15 -13.54 9.06 -12.00
CA MET A 15 -12.71 7.95 -12.50
C MET A 15 -13.54 6.92 -13.25
N GLN A 16 -14.77 6.64 -12.79
CA GLN A 16 -15.68 5.71 -13.43
C GLN A 16 -16.16 6.23 -14.79
N ALA A 17 -16.57 7.51 -14.85
CA ALA A 17 -17.03 8.16 -16.09
C ALA A 17 -15.92 8.28 -17.14
N GLU A 18 -14.68 8.48 -16.70
CA GLU A 18 -13.50 8.59 -17.56
C GLU A 18 -12.88 7.24 -17.94
N HIS A 19 -13.47 6.13 -17.50
CA HIS A 19 -12.94 4.77 -17.68
C HIS A 19 -11.52 4.56 -17.11
N ILE A 20 -11.14 5.32 -16.08
CA ILE A 20 -9.85 5.20 -15.40
C ILE A 20 -9.88 4.03 -14.40
N TRP A 21 -10.86 4.05 -13.50
CA TRP A 21 -11.03 3.04 -12.46
C TRP A 21 -12.48 3.00 -11.96
N PRO A 22 -13.06 1.84 -11.67
CA PRO A 22 -12.46 0.50 -11.74
C PRO A 22 -12.55 -0.15 -13.13
N ASN A 23 -12.88 0.60 -14.18
CA ASN A 23 -13.10 0.08 -15.54
C ASN A 23 -11.83 0.04 -16.41
N GLY A 24 -10.69 0.57 -15.94
CA GLY A 24 -9.41 0.50 -16.62
C GLY A 24 -8.66 -0.81 -16.39
N LEU A 25 -7.42 -0.88 -16.85
CA LEU A 25 -6.55 -2.05 -16.66
C LEU A 25 -6.29 -2.34 -15.19
N ARG A 26 -6.29 -3.62 -14.82
CA ARG A 26 -6.03 -4.03 -13.44
C ARG A 26 -4.59 -3.78 -13.03
N TYR A 27 -4.40 -3.33 -11.79
CA TYR A 27 -3.09 -3.10 -11.20
C TYR A 27 -3.17 -3.39 -9.70
N LEU A 28 -2.47 -4.44 -9.26
CA LEU A 28 -2.72 -5.08 -7.96
C LEU A 28 -2.59 -4.10 -6.78
N TRP A 29 -1.59 -3.21 -6.81
CA TRP A 29 -1.43 -2.18 -5.78
C TRP A 29 -2.60 -1.21 -5.74
N THR A 30 -3.02 -0.66 -6.89
CA THR A 30 -4.17 0.25 -6.98
C THR A 30 -5.45 -0.42 -6.53
N ASP A 31 -5.69 -1.66 -6.98
CA ASP A 31 -6.92 -2.37 -6.66
C ASP A 31 -6.96 -2.77 -5.16
N ALA A 32 -5.81 -3.10 -4.55
CA ALA A 32 -5.72 -3.31 -3.10
C ALA A 32 -6.14 -2.06 -2.31
N PHE A 33 -5.63 -0.89 -2.68
CA PHE A 33 -6.07 0.38 -2.09
C PHE A 33 -7.56 0.63 -2.33
N GLY A 34 -8.07 0.31 -3.52
CA GLY A 34 -9.48 0.41 -3.86
C GLY A 34 -10.39 -0.45 -3.00
N VAL A 35 -10.01 -1.69 -2.69
CA VAL A 35 -10.75 -2.56 -1.76
C VAL A 35 -10.83 -1.92 -0.38
N VAL A 36 -9.69 -1.46 0.17
CA VAL A 36 -9.67 -0.82 1.50
C VAL A 36 -10.49 0.48 1.51
N LEU A 37 -10.44 1.26 0.43
CA LEU A 37 -11.25 2.48 0.27
C LEU A 37 -12.75 2.16 0.27
N TYR A 38 -13.19 1.13 -0.45
CA TYR A 38 -14.60 0.71 -0.45
C TYR A 38 -15.05 0.19 0.92
N VAL A 39 -14.24 -0.60 1.62
CA VAL A 39 -14.55 -1.02 3.00
C VAL A 39 -14.61 0.20 3.93
N SER A 40 -13.76 1.21 3.72
CA SER A 40 -13.81 2.47 4.47
C SER A 40 -15.11 3.21 4.23
N LEU A 41 -15.54 3.39 2.98
CA LEU A 41 -16.83 4.02 2.65
C LEU A 41 -18.02 3.25 3.23
N TYR A 42 -17.98 1.91 3.22
CA TYR A 42 -19.00 1.10 3.88
C TYR A 42 -19.10 1.42 5.38
N ARG A 43 -17.97 1.47 6.09
CA ARG A 43 -17.96 1.80 7.53
C ARG A 43 -18.42 3.23 7.82
N GLU A 44 -18.09 4.16 6.94
CA GLU A 44 -18.41 5.58 7.09
C GLU A 44 -19.87 5.91 6.78
N LEU A 45 -20.47 5.23 5.81
CA LEU A 45 -21.80 5.56 5.28
C LEU A 45 -22.89 4.54 5.65
N GLY A 46 -22.51 3.31 6.02
CA GLY A 46 -23.45 2.22 6.30
C GLY A 46 -24.20 1.70 5.06
N GLU A 47 -23.71 2.02 3.86
CA GLU A 47 -24.37 1.67 2.60
C GLU A 47 -23.78 0.38 2.00
N GLU A 48 -24.58 -0.69 1.93
CA GLU A 48 -24.17 -2.02 1.42
C GLU A 48 -23.56 -2.00 0.01
N ARG A 49 -23.89 -1.01 -0.82
CA ARG A 49 -23.33 -0.87 -2.18
C ARG A 49 -21.80 -0.83 -2.19
N TRP A 50 -21.17 -0.28 -1.15
CA TRP A 50 -19.71 -0.20 -1.07
C TRP A 50 -19.09 -1.56 -0.78
N LEU A 51 -19.75 -2.38 0.06
CA LEU A 51 -19.31 -3.74 0.31
C LEU A 51 -19.44 -4.60 -0.95
N THR A 52 -20.56 -4.48 -1.66
CA THR A 52 -20.75 -5.15 -2.96
C THR A 52 -19.69 -4.75 -3.98
N ARG A 53 -19.29 -3.46 -4.02
CA ARG A 53 -18.20 -2.98 -4.90
C ARG A 53 -16.83 -3.56 -4.51
N ALA A 54 -16.55 -3.72 -3.21
CA ALA A 54 -15.33 -4.37 -2.73
C ALA A 54 -15.29 -5.85 -3.14
N GLU A 55 -16.39 -6.59 -2.94
CA GLU A 55 -16.51 -8.01 -3.33
C GLU A 55 -16.34 -8.20 -4.84
N TRP A 56 -16.98 -7.34 -5.65
CA TRP A 56 -16.84 -7.34 -7.10
C TRP A 56 -15.40 -7.06 -7.54
N LEU A 57 -14.74 -6.08 -6.93
CA LEU A 57 -13.37 -5.73 -7.27
C LEU A 57 -12.40 -6.90 -6.98
N VAL A 58 -12.58 -7.58 -5.84
CA VAL A 58 -11.80 -8.78 -5.51
C VAL A 58 -12.00 -9.87 -6.57
N ALA A 59 -13.25 -10.15 -6.94
CA ALA A 59 -13.55 -11.16 -7.95
C ALA A 59 -12.92 -10.83 -9.31
N ASP A 60 -12.92 -9.55 -9.71
CA ASP A 60 -12.35 -9.14 -11.00
C ASP A 60 -10.81 -9.17 -10.99
N VAL A 61 -10.17 -8.78 -9.88
CA VAL A 61 -8.72 -8.93 -9.70
C VAL A 61 -8.31 -10.40 -9.77
N GLU A 62 -9.05 -11.31 -9.13
CA GLU A 62 -8.79 -12.75 -9.21
C GLU A 62 -8.95 -13.30 -10.62
N ARG A 63 -9.97 -12.87 -11.34
CA ARG A 63 -10.20 -13.27 -12.72
C ARG A 63 -9.07 -12.81 -13.66
N VAL A 64 -8.58 -11.58 -13.49
CA VAL A 64 -7.63 -10.95 -14.43
C VAL A 64 -6.18 -11.20 -14.04
N LEU A 65 -5.84 -10.98 -12.77
CA LEU A 65 -4.47 -11.04 -12.27
C LEU A 65 -4.14 -12.35 -11.57
N GLY A 66 -5.14 -13.17 -11.20
CA GLY A 66 -4.92 -14.42 -10.49
C GLY A 66 -3.97 -15.39 -11.21
N ARG A 67 -3.11 -16.04 -10.45
CA ARG A 67 -2.22 -17.12 -10.88
C ARG A 67 -2.47 -18.35 -10.02
N PRO A 68 -1.99 -19.55 -10.41
CA PRO A 68 -2.14 -20.74 -9.58
C PRO A 68 -1.67 -20.54 -8.13
N ARG A 69 -0.65 -19.69 -7.95
CA ARG A 69 -0.28 -19.11 -6.66
C ARG A 69 -0.02 -17.62 -6.85
N GLY A 70 -0.67 -16.78 -6.06
CA GLY A 70 -0.44 -15.33 -6.13
C GLY A 70 -1.13 -14.62 -7.29
N PHE A 71 -0.63 -13.42 -7.59
CA PHE A 71 -1.24 -12.46 -8.51
C PHE A 71 -0.16 -11.77 -9.33
N ARG A 72 -0.43 -11.59 -10.63
CA ARG A 72 0.38 -10.75 -11.50
C ARG A 72 0.35 -9.30 -11.04
N ILE A 73 1.43 -8.55 -11.28
CA ILE A 73 1.56 -7.13 -10.93
C ILE A 73 0.43 -6.29 -11.57
N GLY A 74 0.16 -6.48 -12.86
CA GLY A 74 -0.90 -5.79 -13.56
C GLY A 74 -1.28 -6.42 -14.89
N GLU A 75 -2.30 -5.87 -15.53
CA GLU A 75 -2.82 -6.39 -16.80
C GLU A 75 -1.96 -5.98 -18.00
N ALA A 76 -1.36 -4.77 -17.98
CA ALA A 76 -0.50 -4.29 -19.04
C ALA A 76 0.70 -5.22 -19.31
N ALA A 77 1.21 -5.22 -20.54
CA ALA A 77 2.20 -6.20 -21.00
C ALA A 77 3.51 -6.16 -20.19
N ASP A 78 3.95 -4.98 -19.78
CA ASP A 78 5.16 -4.72 -19.00
C ASP A 78 4.99 -4.91 -17.48
N ARG A 79 3.76 -5.16 -17.02
CA ARG A 79 3.39 -5.38 -15.61
C ARG A 79 3.34 -6.87 -15.27
N ASP A 80 4.35 -7.61 -15.71
CA ASP A 80 4.47 -9.05 -15.57
C ASP A 80 5.17 -9.51 -14.29
N GLY A 81 5.08 -10.79 -13.96
CA GLY A 81 5.64 -11.32 -12.72
C GLY A 81 4.81 -10.94 -11.49
N GLN A 82 5.37 -11.13 -10.30
CA GLN A 82 4.70 -10.86 -9.02
C GLN A 82 5.61 -10.06 -8.09
N TYR A 83 5.12 -8.95 -7.54
CA TYR A 83 5.81 -8.18 -6.50
C TYR A 83 5.34 -8.59 -5.11
N PHE A 84 6.29 -8.85 -4.20
CA PHE A 84 5.93 -9.27 -2.84
C PHE A 84 5.15 -8.18 -2.09
N HIS A 85 5.64 -6.94 -2.09
CA HIS A 85 4.94 -5.82 -1.43
C HIS A 85 3.54 -5.54 -2.02
N TYR A 86 3.28 -5.89 -3.29
CA TYR A 86 1.91 -5.77 -3.87
C TYR A 86 1.00 -6.86 -3.34
N LEU A 87 1.51 -8.10 -3.23
CA LEU A 87 0.81 -9.19 -2.59
C LEU A 87 0.55 -8.89 -1.11
N ALA A 88 1.51 -8.31 -0.39
CA ALA A 88 1.34 -7.92 1.00
C ALA A 88 0.24 -6.85 1.19
N MET A 89 0.18 -5.85 0.31
CA MET A 89 -0.91 -4.86 0.31
C MET A 89 -2.26 -5.50 -0.02
N TRP A 90 -2.29 -6.48 -0.93
CA TRP A 90 -3.50 -7.25 -1.23
C TRP A 90 -3.97 -8.10 -0.04
N LEU A 91 -3.03 -8.76 0.66
CA LEU A 91 -3.31 -9.50 1.89
C LEU A 91 -3.89 -8.60 2.98
N PHE A 92 -3.34 -7.38 3.13
CA PHE A 92 -3.90 -6.37 4.01
C PHE A 92 -5.33 -5.98 3.60
N ALA A 93 -5.59 -5.78 2.31
CA ALA A 93 -6.93 -5.48 1.81
C ALA A 93 -7.94 -6.60 2.10
N LEU A 94 -7.54 -7.86 1.92
CA LEU A 94 -8.34 -9.03 2.27
C LEU A 94 -8.60 -9.12 3.78
N ALA A 95 -7.63 -8.76 4.63
CA ALA A 95 -7.83 -8.67 6.06
C ALA A 95 -8.91 -7.62 6.42
N ARG A 96 -8.83 -6.43 5.81
CA ARG A 96 -9.81 -5.35 6.05
C ARG A 96 -11.21 -5.70 5.58
N LEU A 97 -11.35 -6.35 4.42
CA LEU A 97 -12.64 -6.88 3.99
C LEU A 97 -13.11 -8.03 4.91
N GLY A 98 -12.17 -8.85 5.38
CA GLY A 98 -12.34 -9.92 6.35
C GLY A 98 -12.93 -9.49 7.70
N ASP A 99 -12.73 -8.23 8.09
CA ASP A 99 -13.35 -7.63 9.29
C ASP A 99 -14.89 -7.52 9.19
N VAL A 100 -15.43 -7.60 7.96
CA VAL A 100 -16.88 -7.57 7.68
C VAL A 100 -17.34 -8.92 7.13
N LYS A 101 -16.50 -9.57 6.32
CA LYS A 101 -16.81 -10.81 5.57
C LYS A 101 -15.70 -11.86 5.82
N PRO A 102 -15.80 -12.67 6.89
CA PRO A 102 -14.71 -13.53 7.37
C PRO A 102 -14.06 -14.45 6.31
N ASP A 103 -14.80 -14.88 5.29
CA ASP A 103 -14.29 -15.71 4.20
C ASP A 103 -13.11 -15.07 3.45
N TYR A 104 -13.05 -13.74 3.35
CA TYR A 104 -11.92 -13.04 2.71
C TYR A 104 -10.64 -13.09 3.56
N ARG A 105 -10.77 -13.12 4.90
CA ARG A 105 -9.61 -13.36 5.79
C ARG A 105 -9.07 -14.77 5.57
N ALA A 106 -9.94 -15.78 5.52
CA ALA A 106 -9.52 -17.17 5.26
C ALA A 106 -8.78 -17.31 3.92
N ARG A 107 -9.26 -16.63 2.87
CA ARG A 107 -8.60 -16.57 1.56
C ARG A 107 -7.23 -15.88 1.64
N GLY A 108 -7.11 -14.79 2.39
CA GLY A 108 -5.83 -14.13 2.63
C GLY A 108 -4.82 -15.04 3.34
N ILE A 109 -5.24 -15.79 4.37
CA ILE A 109 -4.37 -16.76 5.06
C ILE A 109 -3.87 -17.85 4.11
N ALA A 110 -4.77 -18.41 3.28
CA ALA A 110 -4.39 -19.41 2.28
C ALA A 110 -3.37 -18.84 1.27
N LEU A 111 -3.64 -17.64 0.74
CA LEU A 111 -2.75 -16.96 -0.19
C LEU A 111 -1.37 -16.70 0.41
N ALA A 112 -1.30 -16.21 1.66
CA ALA A 112 -0.05 -15.95 2.36
C ALA A 112 0.83 -17.21 2.42
N ARG A 113 0.25 -18.36 2.79
CA ARG A 113 0.94 -19.66 2.85
C ARG A 113 1.46 -20.09 1.47
N ASP A 114 0.69 -19.88 0.41
CA ASP A 114 1.05 -20.29 -0.95
C ASP A 114 2.22 -19.50 -1.54
N ILE A 115 2.33 -18.21 -1.20
CA ILE A 115 3.37 -17.33 -1.75
C ILE A 115 4.63 -17.31 -0.87
N HIS A 116 4.51 -17.42 0.46
CA HIS A 116 5.60 -17.12 1.40
C HIS A 116 6.92 -17.81 1.05
N ARG A 117 6.88 -19.14 0.88
CA ARG A 117 8.07 -19.97 0.62
C ARG A 117 8.81 -19.61 -0.69
N ALA A 118 8.13 -18.97 -1.63
CA ALA A 118 8.73 -18.61 -2.91
C ALA A 118 9.53 -17.30 -2.82
N PHE A 119 9.04 -16.36 -2.01
CA PHE A 119 9.63 -15.03 -1.88
C PHE A 119 10.65 -14.96 -0.74
N VAL A 120 10.42 -15.66 0.38
CA VAL A 120 11.24 -15.56 1.57
C VAL A 120 12.42 -16.52 1.50
N ILE A 121 13.63 -15.97 1.62
CA ILE A 121 14.86 -16.73 1.81
C ILE A 121 15.23 -16.62 3.30
N PRO A 122 15.03 -17.69 4.11
CA PRO A 122 15.23 -17.63 5.55
C PRO A 122 16.59 -17.08 5.94
N GLY A 123 16.59 -16.09 6.85
CA GLY A 123 17.80 -15.43 7.34
C GLY A 123 18.55 -14.58 6.31
N ARG A 124 18.07 -14.46 5.06
CA ARG A 124 18.70 -13.68 4.00
C ARG A 124 17.88 -12.46 3.58
N GLY A 125 16.59 -12.61 3.33
CA GLY A 125 15.70 -11.51 2.94
C GLY A 125 14.47 -11.99 2.16
N VAL A 126 13.70 -11.04 1.64
CA VAL A 126 12.55 -11.30 0.77
C VAL A 126 12.91 -10.89 -0.65
N VAL A 127 12.80 -11.79 -1.62
CA VAL A 127 12.94 -11.44 -3.05
C VAL A 127 11.81 -10.50 -3.41
N TRP A 128 12.09 -9.33 -3.99
CA TRP A 128 11.02 -8.36 -4.25
C TRP A 128 10.17 -8.65 -5.51
N LYS A 129 10.72 -9.36 -6.52
CA LYS A 129 10.01 -9.76 -7.74
C LYS A 129 10.27 -11.21 -8.12
N MET A 130 9.21 -11.97 -8.38
CA MET A 130 9.24 -13.35 -8.86
C MET A 130 8.60 -13.48 -10.24
N THR A 131 8.88 -14.58 -10.94
CA THR A 131 8.11 -14.98 -12.14
C THR A 131 6.64 -15.23 -11.81
N GLU A 132 5.75 -15.20 -12.81
CA GLU A 132 4.30 -15.34 -12.58
C GLU A 132 3.88 -16.70 -12.02
N ASP A 133 4.64 -17.75 -12.32
CA ASP A 133 4.46 -19.10 -11.79
C ASP A 133 5.19 -19.35 -10.46
N LEU A 134 5.92 -18.34 -9.96
CA LEU A 134 6.76 -18.40 -8.78
C LEU A 134 7.83 -19.52 -8.84
N SER A 135 8.31 -19.86 -10.04
CA SER A 135 9.39 -20.83 -10.26
C SER A 135 10.77 -20.28 -9.87
N GLY A 136 10.95 -18.96 -9.88
CA GLY A 136 12.19 -18.32 -9.41
C GLY A 136 12.15 -16.79 -9.39
N PRO A 137 13.23 -16.16 -8.89
CA PRO A 137 13.40 -14.72 -8.94
C PRO A 137 13.32 -14.20 -10.38
N TYR A 138 12.66 -13.06 -10.56
CA TYR A 138 12.63 -12.41 -11.87
C TYR A 138 14.03 -11.89 -12.23
N PRO A 139 14.53 -12.05 -13.46
CA PRO A 139 15.89 -11.64 -13.83
C PRO A 139 16.17 -10.15 -13.58
N GLY A 140 17.28 -9.85 -12.90
CA GLY A 140 17.70 -8.47 -12.57
C GLY A 140 17.11 -7.92 -11.26
N TYR A 141 16.34 -8.71 -10.52
CA TYR A 141 15.69 -8.31 -9.28
C TYR A 141 16.37 -8.97 -8.06
N GLY A 142 16.58 -8.21 -6.99
CA GLY A 142 17.25 -8.66 -5.77
C GLY A 142 16.31 -8.84 -4.57
N LEU A 143 16.80 -8.45 -3.39
CA LEU A 143 16.02 -8.46 -2.15
C LEU A 143 15.38 -7.10 -1.93
N GLY A 144 14.14 -7.12 -1.45
CA GLY A 144 13.40 -5.94 -1.07
C GLY A 144 13.86 -5.36 0.26
N ALA A 145 13.88 -4.02 0.36
CA ALA A 145 14.35 -3.33 1.55
C ALA A 145 13.31 -3.33 2.69
N ILE A 146 12.02 -3.18 2.34
CA ILE A 146 10.93 -3.10 3.32
C ILE A 146 9.94 -4.27 3.23
N ASP A 147 10.11 -5.16 2.24
CA ASP A 147 9.20 -6.28 1.97
C ASP A 147 9.01 -7.21 3.19
N ALA A 148 10.02 -7.36 4.07
CA ALA A 148 9.86 -8.10 5.32
C ALA A 148 8.84 -7.44 6.28
N TYR A 149 8.78 -6.10 6.31
CA TYR A 149 7.84 -5.32 7.12
C TYR A 149 6.44 -5.38 6.52
N ASP A 150 6.32 -5.26 5.20
CA ASP A 150 5.04 -5.42 4.48
C ASP A 150 4.42 -6.79 4.80
N GLY A 151 5.22 -7.86 4.72
CA GLY A 151 4.80 -9.21 5.07
C GLY A 151 4.46 -9.36 6.56
N TYR A 152 5.32 -8.88 7.45
CA TYR A 152 5.10 -8.95 8.90
C TYR A 152 3.77 -8.31 9.32
N VAL A 153 3.50 -7.09 8.85
CA VAL A 153 2.26 -6.38 9.18
C VAL A 153 1.06 -7.06 8.54
N SER A 154 1.09 -7.35 7.24
CA SER A 154 -0.05 -7.94 6.54
C SER A 154 -0.43 -9.33 7.08
N TYR A 155 0.54 -10.17 7.43
CA TYR A 155 0.27 -11.48 8.04
C TYR A 155 -0.38 -11.35 9.42
N ARG A 156 0.11 -10.44 10.27
CA ARG A 156 -0.49 -10.19 11.59
C ARG A 156 -1.90 -9.60 11.49
N MET A 157 -2.16 -8.79 10.47
CA MET A 157 -3.50 -8.25 10.21
C MET A 157 -4.49 -9.31 9.72
N LEU A 158 -4.01 -10.38 9.09
CA LEU A 158 -4.83 -11.53 8.74
C LEU A 158 -5.13 -12.37 9.98
N ASP A 159 -4.10 -12.97 10.58
CA ASP A 159 -4.21 -13.85 11.74
C ASP A 159 -2.81 -14.19 12.31
N GLU A 160 -2.55 -13.85 13.58
CA GLU A 160 -1.24 -14.09 14.21
C GLU A 160 -0.96 -15.57 14.51
N GLU A 161 -1.99 -16.35 14.81
CA GLU A 161 -1.85 -17.76 15.18
C GLU A 161 -1.69 -18.62 13.92
N ALA A 162 -2.54 -18.40 12.93
CA ALA A 162 -2.55 -19.19 11.70
C ALA A 162 -1.30 -18.96 10.83
N LEU A 163 -0.64 -17.81 10.95
CA LEU A 163 0.56 -17.43 10.19
C LEU A 163 1.80 -17.28 11.10
N ALA A 164 1.76 -17.83 12.32
CA ALA A 164 2.87 -17.70 13.28
C ALA A 164 4.26 -18.08 12.70
N PRO A 165 4.42 -19.17 11.92
CA PRO A 165 5.71 -19.51 11.31
C PRO A 165 6.20 -18.44 10.33
N GLU A 166 5.33 -17.94 9.46
CA GLU A 166 5.62 -16.92 8.45
C GLU A 166 5.97 -15.58 9.12
N ILE A 167 5.21 -15.18 10.14
CA ILE A 167 5.45 -13.98 10.94
C ILE A 167 6.81 -14.05 11.64
N ALA A 168 7.17 -15.21 12.20
CA ALA A 168 8.46 -15.40 12.86
C ALA A 168 9.63 -15.24 11.88
N GLN A 169 9.52 -15.75 10.64
CA GLN A 169 10.54 -15.56 9.62
C GLN A 169 10.71 -14.09 9.23
N MET A 170 9.60 -13.36 9.05
CA MET A 170 9.66 -11.92 8.76
C MET A 170 10.29 -11.14 9.92
N ARG A 171 9.92 -11.47 11.17
CA ARG A 171 10.51 -10.85 12.37
C ARG A 171 12.03 -11.06 12.45
N ILE A 172 12.54 -12.24 12.12
CA ILE A 172 13.99 -12.52 12.10
C ILE A 172 14.71 -11.59 11.11
N LEU A 173 14.13 -11.39 9.92
CA LEU A 173 14.70 -10.49 8.91
C LEU A 173 14.70 -9.04 9.40
N ILE A 174 13.58 -8.59 10.00
CA ILE A 174 13.46 -7.25 10.58
C ILE A 174 14.51 -7.03 11.68
N GLU A 175 14.61 -7.93 12.66
CA GLU A 175 15.55 -7.81 13.79
C GLU A 175 17.01 -7.74 13.38
N ARG A 176 17.36 -8.41 12.28
CA ARG A 176 18.70 -8.36 11.69
C ARG A 176 19.00 -6.97 11.10
N ASP A 177 18.04 -6.39 10.38
CA ASP A 177 18.33 -5.27 9.45
C ASP A 177 17.85 -3.91 9.93
N TRP A 178 16.88 -3.81 10.84
CA TRP A 178 16.20 -2.53 11.11
C TRP A 178 17.13 -1.42 11.59
N ARG A 179 18.26 -1.79 12.24
CA ARG A 179 19.26 -0.84 12.73
C ARG A 179 20.02 -0.16 11.60
N SER A 180 20.27 -0.85 10.50
CA SER A 180 21.00 -0.35 9.32
C SER A 180 20.10 0.02 8.15
N LEU A 181 18.81 -0.33 8.19
CA LEU A 181 17.86 0.05 7.16
C LEU A 181 17.74 1.58 7.07
N ASP A 182 18.00 2.08 5.87
CA ASP A 182 17.79 3.47 5.48
C ASP A 182 16.81 3.53 4.32
N ILE A 183 15.87 4.48 4.39
CA ILE A 183 14.82 4.68 3.40
C ILE A 183 14.86 6.14 3.01
N GLU A 184 15.15 6.40 1.74
CA GLU A 184 15.39 7.76 1.26
C GLU A 184 14.37 8.22 0.21
N GLN A 185 13.42 7.36 -0.17
CA GLN A 185 12.41 7.67 -1.18
C GLN A 185 11.03 7.92 -0.56
N ASP A 186 10.34 8.92 -1.08
CA ASP A 186 9.04 9.43 -0.62
C ASP A 186 8.00 8.34 -0.30
N LEU A 187 7.60 7.52 -1.28
CA LEU A 187 6.59 6.49 -1.07
C LEU A 187 7.04 5.48 -0.01
N GLY A 188 8.30 5.04 -0.05
CA GLY A 188 8.84 4.10 0.94
C GLY A 188 8.79 4.65 2.36
N LEU A 189 9.09 5.94 2.54
CA LEU A 189 8.99 6.65 3.82
C LEU A 189 7.54 6.71 4.32
N GLY A 190 6.60 7.06 3.45
CA GLY A 190 5.17 7.06 3.76
C GLY A 190 4.65 5.68 4.15
N MET A 191 5.01 4.65 3.37
CA MET A 191 4.63 3.27 3.67
C MET A 191 5.27 2.77 4.96
N MET A 192 6.52 3.10 5.26
CA MET A 192 7.16 2.70 6.53
C MET A 192 6.47 3.35 7.75
N LEU A 193 6.08 4.63 7.67
CA LEU A 193 5.28 5.26 8.73
C LEU A 193 3.93 4.54 8.92
N TRP A 194 3.28 4.18 7.82
CA TRP A 194 2.06 3.39 7.86
C TRP A 194 2.30 1.94 8.36
N LEU A 195 3.44 1.30 8.14
CA LEU A 195 3.69 -0.02 8.71
C LEU A 195 3.96 0.09 10.22
N ALA A 196 4.74 1.09 10.63
CA ALA A 196 5.15 1.29 12.02
C ALA A 196 3.99 1.62 12.96
N HIS A 197 2.94 2.31 12.49
CA HIS A 197 1.82 2.72 13.35
C HIS A 197 1.00 1.56 13.92
N PHE A 198 1.03 0.37 13.30
CA PHE A 198 0.33 -0.81 13.83
C PHE A 198 1.00 -1.38 15.08
N PHE A 199 2.32 -1.21 15.20
CA PHE A 199 3.12 -1.77 16.29
C PHE A 199 4.04 -0.70 16.89
N PRO A 200 3.48 0.43 17.37
CA PRO A 200 4.26 1.61 17.74
C PRO A 200 5.21 1.35 18.91
N ASP A 201 5.00 0.26 19.66
CA ASP A 201 5.84 -0.14 20.77
C ASP A 201 7.08 -0.94 20.39
N GLU A 202 7.10 -1.55 19.20
CA GLU A 202 8.24 -2.36 18.76
C GLU A 202 9.48 -1.48 18.47
N PRO A 203 10.70 -1.92 18.85
CA PRO A 203 11.91 -1.11 18.69
C PRO A 203 12.17 -0.65 17.25
N TRP A 204 11.95 -1.52 16.27
CA TRP A 204 12.09 -1.15 14.86
C TRP A 204 11.10 -0.06 14.46
N ALA A 205 9.85 -0.13 14.92
CA ALA A 205 8.80 0.81 14.57
C ALA A 205 9.11 2.21 15.13
N LYS A 206 9.57 2.28 16.39
CA LYS A 206 10.01 3.54 17.02
C LYS A 206 11.16 4.18 16.25
N GLU A 207 12.19 3.41 15.93
CA GLU A 207 13.37 3.94 15.25
C GLU A 207 13.07 4.31 13.79
N GLN A 208 12.34 3.48 13.06
CA GLN A 208 11.99 3.75 11.68
C GLN A 208 11.02 4.94 11.56
N THR A 209 10.08 5.11 12.49
CA THR A 209 9.24 6.32 12.56
C THR A 209 10.10 7.58 12.71
N ARG A 210 11.04 7.57 13.67
CA ARG A 210 11.95 8.70 13.91
C ARG A 210 12.82 9.02 12.70
N ARG A 211 13.38 8.00 12.03
CA ARG A 211 14.17 8.17 10.80
C ARG A 211 13.32 8.73 9.67
N ALA A 212 12.16 8.13 9.44
CA ALA A 212 11.30 8.51 8.33
C ALA A 212 10.83 9.96 8.47
N LEU A 213 10.44 10.39 9.67
CA LEU A 213 10.08 11.79 9.91
C LEU A 213 11.26 12.72 9.67
N ARG A 214 12.46 12.43 10.16
CA ARG A 214 13.61 13.30 9.85
C ARG A 214 13.89 13.42 8.36
N THR A 215 13.85 12.31 7.62
CA THR A 215 14.12 12.33 6.19
C THR A 215 13.03 13.10 5.44
N LEU A 216 11.75 12.88 5.79
CA LEU A 216 10.63 13.62 5.22
C LEU A 216 10.70 15.12 5.54
N ASP A 217 11.17 15.50 6.73
CA ASP A 217 11.36 16.91 7.09
C ASP A 217 12.35 17.60 6.14
N GLY A 218 13.47 16.93 5.84
CA GLY A 218 14.43 17.40 4.85
C GLY A 218 13.90 17.40 3.42
N MET A 219 12.91 16.56 3.09
CA MET A 219 12.30 16.45 1.76
C MET A 219 11.14 17.41 1.52
N TRP A 220 10.66 18.11 2.55
CA TRP A 220 9.58 19.09 2.42
C TRP A 220 10.03 20.27 1.53
N VAL A 221 9.21 20.61 0.54
CA VAL A 221 9.42 21.72 -0.38
C VAL A 221 8.26 22.71 -0.22
N ASP A 222 8.60 23.89 0.28
CA ASP A 222 7.65 24.92 0.65
C ASP A 222 8.24 26.34 0.42
N PRO A 223 7.58 27.19 -0.39
CA PRO A 223 6.43 26.88 -1.27
C PRO A 223 6.81 25.89 -2.40
N PRO A 224 5.84 25.16 -3.01
CA PRO A 224 4.39 25.30 -2.86
C PRO A 224 3.74 24.36 -1.82
N GLY A 225 4.44 23.31 -1.35
CA GLY A 225 3.92 22.36 -0.36
C GLY A 225 3.81 20.93 -0.90
N TYR A 226 4.95 20.24 -1.05
CA TYR A 226 5.02 18.81 -1.41
C TYR A 226 6.30 18.18 -0.82
N PHE A 227 6.39 16.85 -0.84
CA PHE A 227 7.64 16.12 -0.57
C PHE A 227 8.31 15.71 -1.87
N CYS A 228 9.59 16.05 -2.04
CA CYS A 228 10.35 15.64 -3.21
C CYS A 228 10.65 14.14 -3.20
N ARG A 229 11.12 13.58 -4.32
CA ARG A 229 11.31 12.13 -4.48
C ARG A 229 12.32 11.54 -3.50
N ALA A 230 13.44 12.24 -3.30
CA ALA A 230 14.51 11.88 -2.38
C ALA A 230 15.26 13.15 -1.97
N PRO A 231 16.06 13.16 -0.88
CA PRO A 231 16.80 14.34 -0.42
C PRO A 231 17.64 15.03 -1.51
N TRP A 232 18.24 14.25 -2.43
CA TRP A 232 19.05 14.76 -3.54
C TRP A 232 18.25 15.05 -4.83
N GLN A 233 16.95 14.75 -4.86
CA GLN A 233 16.07 14.94 -6.03
C GLN A 233 14.95 15.95 -5.72
N ARG A 234 15.31 17.13 -5.20
CA ARG A 234 14.35 18.15 -4.72
C ARG A 234 13.31 18.62 -5.75
N ALA A 235 13.67 18.58 -7.04
CA ALA A 235 12.78 18.98 -8.13
C ALA A 235 11.82 17.87 -8.60
N THR A 236 12.14 16.60 -8.31
CA THR A 236 11.35 15.44 -8.72
C THR A 236 10.25 15.17 -7.70
N LYS A 237 9.04 14.89 -8.18
CA LYS A 237 7.86 14.58 -7.35
C LYS A 237 6.84 13.81 -8.17
N PHE A 238 6.06 12.98 -7.49
CA PHE A 238 4.92 12.29 -8.08
C PHE A 238 3.74 12.44 -7.12
N ALA A 239 2.53 12.63 -7.66
CA ALA A 239 1.34 12.82 -6.84
C ALA A 239 1.04 11.57 -5.98
N PHE A 240 1.03 10.38 -6.59
CA PHE A 240 0.71 9.14 -5.89
C PHE A 240 1.68 8.85 -4.72
N THR A 241 2.97 9.14 -4.89
CA THR A 241 3.98 8.91 -3.83
C THR A 241 3.77 9.87 -2.67
N ASN A 242 3.41 11.12 -2.96
CA ASN A 242 3.05 12.14 -1.97
C ASN A 242 1.76 11.78 -1.22
N TYR A 243 0.76 11.19 -1.88
CA TYR A 243 -0.41 10.64 -1.20
C TYR A 243 -0.06 9.45 -0.30
N GLY A 244 0.95 8.65 -0.66
CA GLY A 244 1.54 7.64 0.22
C GLY A 244 2.20 8.23 1.46
N VAL A 245 2.93 9.34 1.31
CA VAL A 245 3.46 10.11 2.45
C VAL A 245 2.34 10.65 3.33
N SER A 246 1.29 11.22 2.72
CA SER A 246 0.10 11.69 3.43
C SER A 246 -0.54 10.58 4.27
N LEU A 247 -0.70 9.38 3.71
CA LEU A 247 -1.21 8.23 4.47
C LEU A 247 -0.33 7.90 5.69
N GLY A 248 0.99 7.87 5.50
CA GLY A 248 1.95 7.62 6.57
C GLY A 248 1.90 8.67 7.69
N LEU A 249 1.91 9.95 7.32
CA LEU A 249 1.84 11.07 8.27
C LEU A 249 0.53 11.06 9.06
N GLN A 250 -0.59 10.78 8.40
CA GLN A 250 -1.89 10.68 9.06
C GLN A 250 -1.99 9.47 9.99
N SER A 251 -1.37 8.35 9.63
CA SER A 251 -1.33 7.14 10.47
C SER A 251 -0.47 7.33 11.72
N ALA A 252 0.61 8.11 11.60
CA ALA A 252 1.47 8.49 12.71
C ALA A 252 0.96 9.73 13.49
N ASP A 253 -0.16 10.32 13.08
CA ASP A 253 -0.78 11.52 13.65
C ASP A 253 0.18 12.73 13.77
N VAL A 254 0.90 13.03 12.69
CA VAL A 254 1.89 14.12 12.63
C VAL A 254 1.72 15.02 11.41
N TRP A 255 2.07 16.29 11.59
CA TRP A 255 2.10 17.33 10.56
C TRP A 255 0.80 17.47 9.73
N PRO A 256 -0.37 17.67 10.38
CA PRO A 256 -1.64 17.87 9.67
C PRO A 256 -1.58 19.02 8.65
N ASP A 257 -0.87 20.11 8.95
CA ASP A 257 -0.69 21.25 8.02
C ASP A 257 0.03 20.84 6.73
N ARG A 258 1.05 19.96 6.82
CA ARG A 258 1.76 19.46 5.61
C ARG A 258 0.85 18.56 4.78
N VAL A 259 0.02 17.75 5.45
CA VAL A 259 -0.99 16.91 4.78
C VAL A 259 -2.00 17.77 4.02
N GLU A 260 -2.55 18.81 4.64
CA GLU A 260 -3.52 19.72 3.99
C GLU A 260 -2.90 20.42 2.77
N ARG A 261 -1.69 20.95 2.93
CA ARG A 261 -0.99 21.68 1.87
C ARG A 261 -0.57 20.80 0.71
N LEU A 262 -0.14 19.57 1.00
CA LEU A 262 0.16 18.56 -0.01
C LEU A 262 -1.08 18.23 -0.85
N ASN A 263 -2.22 17.96 -0.21
CA ASN A 263 -3.46 17.67 -0.95
C ASN A 263 -3.90 18.90 -1.78
N THR A 264 -3.83 20.11 -1.21
CA THR A 264 -4.14 21.35 -1.92
C THR A 264 -3.25 21.56 -3.15
N TYR A 265 -1.95 21.29 -3.02
CA TYR A 265 -1.02 21.39 -4.14
C TYR A 265 -1.36 20.41 -5.26
N PHE A 266 -1.61 19.14 -4.92
CA PHE A 266 -1.84 18.10 -5.92
C PHE A 266 -3.24 18.10 -6.54
N ASP A 267 -4.24 18.77 -5.94
CA ASP A 267 -5.56 18.96 -6.57
C ASP A 267 -5.47 19.71 -7.91
N GLY A 268 -4.64 20.76 -7.96
CA GLY A 268 -4.41 21.56 -9.16
C GLY A 268 -3.22 21.10 -10.02
N TRP A 269 -2.35 20.25 -9.48
CA TRP A 269 -1.13 19.83 -10.16
C TRP A 269 -1.42 18.82 -11.28
N ARG A 270 -0.63 18.90 -12.35
CA ARG A 270 -0.59 17.93 -13.44
C ARG A 270 0.87 17.57 -13.75
N SER A 271 1.15 16.29 -13.97
CA SER A 271 2.47 15.81 -14.37
C SER A 271 2.79 16.16 -15.81
N GLY A 272 1.76 16.24 -16.67
CA GLY A 272 1.92 16.37 -18.12
C GLY A 272 2.30 15.05 -18.81
N ASP A 273 2.19 13.92 -18.11
CA ASP A 273 2.47 12.57 -18.60
C ASP A 273 1.33 11.59 -18.27
N GLU A 274 1.56 10.29 -18.44
CA GLU A 274 0.55 9.24 -18.20
C GLU A 274 0.00 9.23 -16.76
N TYR A 275 0.76 9.67 -15.76
CA TYR A 275 0.32 9.65 -14.35
C TYR A 275 -0.88 10.55 -14.06
N ASP A 276 -1.18 11.51 -14.95
CA ASP A 276 -2.40 12.33 -14.88
C ASP A 276 -3.68 11.50 -15.11
N ARG A 277 -3.59 10.34 -15.76
CA ARG A 277 -4.73 9.44 -15.99
C ARG A 277 -4.54 8.03 -15.43
N GLU A 278 -3.37 7.69 -14.89
CA GLU A 278 -3.18 6.41 -14.20
C GLU A 278 -4.03 6.33 -12.92
N ALA A 279 -4.72 5.20 -12.76
CA ALA A 279 -5.64 4.97 -11.64
C ALA A 279 -4.98 5.08 -10.26
N ILE A 280 -3.69 4.72 -10.15
CA ILE A 280 -2.94 4.75 -8.89
C ILE A 280 -2.95 6.15 -8.26
N THR A 281 -2.76 7.20 -9.08
CA THR A 281 -2.74 8.59 -8.61
C THR A 281 -4.03 8.96 -7.89
N TRP A 282 -5.17 8.60 -8.49
CA TRP A 282 -6.48 9.06 -8.05
C TRP A 282 -7.09 8.20 -6.95
N VAL A 283 -6.80 6.89 -6.94
CA VAL A 283 -7.15 6.01 -5.82
C VAL A 283 -6.34 6.37 -4.57
N MET A 284 -5.05 6.67 -4.71
CA MET A 284 -4.24 7.15 -3.60
C MET A 284 -4.64 8.56 -3.15
N ALA A 285 -5.08 9.45 -4.05
CA ALA A 285 -5.69 10.73 -3.67
C ALA A 285 -6.92 10.53 -2.78
N CYS A 286 -7.84 9.64 -3.18
CA CYS A 286 -9.00 9.30 -2.36
C CYS A 286 -8.60 8.75 -0.99
N THR A 287 -7.55 7.92 -0.94
CA THR A 287 -7.01 7.37 0.31
C THR A 287 -6.39 8.46 1.19
N SER A 288 -5.70 9.45 0.61
CA SER A 288 -5.19 10.61 1.35
C SER A 288 -6.31 11.43 1.99
N HIS A 289 -7.44 11.59 1.30
CA HIS A 289 -8.61 12.31 1.78
C HIS A 289 -9.52 11.50 2.73
N LEU A 290 -9.39 10.17 2.72
CA LEU A 290 -10.08 9.25 3.62
C LEU A 290 -9.19 8.03 3.89
N PRO A 291 -8.22 8.13 4.82
CA PRO A 291 -7.35 6.99 5.17
C PRO A 291 -8.15 5.79 5.69
N GLY A 292 -9.23 6.08 6.44
CA GLY A 292 -10.22 5.09 6.87
C GLY A 292 -9.60 3.83 7.47
N ARG A 293 -9.86 2.69 6.84
CA ARG A 293 -9.42 1.36 7.29
C ARG A 293 -7.92 1.11 7.14
N PHE A 294 -7.15 2.00 6.54
CA PHE A 294 -5.68 1.91 6.58
C PHE A 294 -5.10 2.23 7.95
N SER A 295 -5.74 3.10 8.72
CA SER A 295 -5.19 3.62 10.00
C SER A 295 -6.03 3.24 11.22
N ALA A 296 -7.06 2.42 11.04
CA ALA A 296 -7.89 1.93 12.13
C ALA A 296 -7.26 0.67 12.76
N LEU A 297 -7.07 0.68 14.08
CA LEU A 297 -6.41 -0.40 14.83
C LEU A 297 -7.31 -1.61 15.13
N THR A 298 -8.58 -1.56 14.70
CA THR A 298 -9.56 -2.65 14.85
C THR A 298 -10.56 -2.59 13.72
#